data_AF-A0A1B3JI18-F1
#
_entry.id   AF-A0A1B3JI18-F1
#
_cell.length_a   1.000
_cell.length_b   1.000
_cell.length_c   1.000
_cell.angle_alpha   90.00
_cell.angle_beta   90.00
_cell.angle_gamma   90.00
#
_symmetry.space_group_name_H-M   'P 1'
#
loop_
_entity.id
_entity.type
_entity.pdbx_description
1 polymer ?
#
loop_
_entity_poly.entity_id
_entity_poly.type
_entity_poly.pdbx_seq_one_letter_code
_entity_poly.pdbx_strand_id
1 'polypeptide(L)'
;MTTFNKILNPMYSAIASYSTQEDGSINAKYVIGTGTDNDGVVTDFTPIISEYKWIDAEAAKAINDAPFTKEDIGKTPTQIMLARIYNHLKETQQIYV
;
A
#
# COMPACT_ATOMS: atom_id res chain seq x y z
N MET A 1 -3.06 32.59 -4.36
CA MET A 1 -4.01 31.91 -3.44
C MET A 1 -4.47 30.66 -4.16
N THR A 2 -4.31 29.48 -3.57
CA THR A 2 -4.67 28.22 -4.25
C THR A 2 -6.17 27.98 -4.12
N THR A 3 -6.84 27.65 -5.23
CA THR A 3 -8.25 27.25 -5.22
C THR A 3 -8.33 25.75 -5.04
N PHE A 4 -8.99 25.30 -3.97
CA PHE A 4 -9.21 23.89 -3.68
C PHE A 4 -10.62 23.48 -4.11
N ASN A 5 -10.72 22.37 -4.83
CA ASN A 5 -12.00 21.76 -5.19
C ASN A 5 -12.27 20.57 -4.27
N LYS A 6 -13.52 20.42 -3.81
CA LYS A 6 -13.91 19.30 -2.95
C LYS A 6 -14.14 18.04 -3.79
N ILE A 7 -13.52 16.93 -3.39
CA ILE A 7 -13.87 15.59 -3.88
C ILE A 7 -15.03 15.09 -3.02
N LEU A 8 -16.14 14.67 -3.65
CA LEU A 8 -17.34 14.19 -2.94
C LEU A 8 -17.30 12.69 -2.66
N ASN A 9 -16.59 11.93 -3.49
CA ASN A 9 -16.43 10.49 -3.32
C ASN A 9 -15.34 10.19 -2.27
N PRO A 10 -15.49 9.12 -1.47
CA PRO A 10 -14.43 8.64 -0.59
C PRO A 10 -13.14 8.33 -1.36
N MET A 11 -12.01 8.67 -0.75
CA MET A 11 -10.68 8.37 -1.26
C MET A 11 -10.12 7.18 -0.51
N TYR A 12 -9.56 6.23 -1.26
CA TYR A 12 -8.92 5.02 -0.74
C TYR A 12 -7.47 4.97 -1.20
N SER A 13 -6.64 4.25 -0.45
CA SER A 13 -5.26 4.04 -0.84
C SER A 13 -4.83 2.58 -0.66
N ALA A 14 -3.90 2.13 -1.50
CA ALA A 14 -3.43 0.75 -1.50
C ALA A 14 -2.01 0.65 -2.07
N ILE A 15 -1.35 -0.48 -1.82
CA ILE A 15 -0.21 -0.92 -2.63
C ILE A 15 -0.78 -1.76 -3.77
N ALA A 16 -0.71 -1.25 -4.99
CA ALA A 16 -1.25 -1.93 -6.17
C ALA A 16 -0.36 -3.09 -6.63
N SER A 17 0.96 -2.94 -6.46
CA SER A 17 1.97 -3.94 -6.81
C SER A 17 3.28 -3.61 -6.13
N TYR A 18 4.19 -4.57 -6.07
CA TYR A 18 5.57 -4.35 -5.67
C TYR A 18 6.50 -5.22 -6.51
N SER A 19 7.78 -4.86 -6.52
CA SER A 19 8.85 -5.65 -7.13
C SER A 19 10.06 -5.62 -6.22
N THR A 20 10.74 -6.76 -6.11
CA THR A 20 12.01 -6.89 -5.40
C THR A 20 13.15 -6.71 -6.42
N GLN A 21 14.12 -5.88 -6.09
CA GLN A 21 15.28 -5.63 -6.94
C GLN A 21 16.40 -6.64 -6.65
N GLU A 22 17.47 -6.62 -7.45
CA GLU A 22 18.60 -7.54 -7.31
C GLU A 22 19.32 -7.44 -5.95
N ASP A 23 19.35 -6.25 -5.36
CA ASP A 23 19.93 -6.00 -4.03
C ASP A 23 19.00 -6.36 -2.87
N GLY A 24 17.79 -6.86 -3.16
CA GLY A 24 16.77 -7.21 -2.17
C GLY A 24 15.89 -6.04 -1.71
N SER A 25 16.13 -4.82 -2.20
CA SER A 25 15.24 -3.67 -1.97
C SER A 25 13.86 -3.89 -2.63
N ILE A 26 12.85 -3.15 -2.16
CA ILE A 26 11.49 -3.21 -2.69
C ILE A 26 11.11 -1.88 -3.33
N ASN A 27 10.55 -1.95 -4.52
CA ASN A 27 9.85 -0.83 -5.15
C ASN A 27 8.35 -1.13 -5.16
N ALA A 28 7.58 -0.34 -4.40
CA ALA A 28 6.15 -0.52 -4.20
C ALA A 28 5.35 0.58 -4.91
N LYS A 29 4.36 0.19 -5.73
CA LYS A 29 3.44 1.13 -6.37
C LYS A 29 2.29 1.46 -5.43
N TYR A 30 2.40 2.61 -4.77
CA TYR A 30 1.34 3.19 -3.95
C TYR A 30 0.33 3.92 -4.83
N VAL A 31 -0.96 3.73 -4.58
CA VAL A 31 -2.03 4.37 -5.34
C VAL A 31 -3.04 4.99 -4.40
N ILE A 32 -3.57 6.15 -4.81
CA ILE A 32 -4.72 6.80 -4.18
C ILE A 32 -5.79 6.97 -5.25
N GLY A 33 -7.02 6.60 -4.96
CA GLY A 33 -8.11 6.60 -5.91
C GLY A 33 -9.49 6.57 -5.27
N THR A 34 -10.52 6.51 -6.10
CA THR A 34 -11.91 6.37 -5.68
C THR A 34 -12.39 4.94 -5.95
N GLY A 35 -13.38 4.48 -5.21
CA GLY A 35 -14.05 3.21 -5.46
C GLY A 35 -15.44 3.20 -4.85
N THR A 36 -16.16 2.09 -5.05
CA THR A 36 -17.46 1.86 -4.45
C THR A 36 -17.28 1.07 -3.16
N ASP A 37 -17.73 1.62 -2.04
CA ASP A 37 -17.77 0.89 -0.76
C ASP A 37 -19.00 -0.02 -0.72
N ASN A 38 -18.76 -1.33 -0.61
CA ASN A 38 -19.79 -2.32 -0.38
C ASN A 38 -19.46 -3.07 0.91
N ASP A 39 -20.02 -2.61 2.03
CA ASP A 39 -19.84 -3.19 3.37
C ASP A 39 -18.36 -3.35 3.79
N GLY A 40 -17.56 -2.31 3.56
CA GLY A 40 -16.14 -2.28 3.93
C GLY A 40 -15.22 -2.95 2.90
N VAL A 41 -15.76 -3.44 1.79
CA VAL A 41 -14.99 -3.91 0.63
C VAL A 41 -15.09 -2.88 -0.48
N VAL A 42 -13.93 -2.37 -0.92
CA VAL A 42 -13.85 -1.41 -2.02
C VAL A 42 -13.82 -2.15 -3.35
N THR A 43 -14.82 -1.91 -4.20
CA THR A 43 -14.88 -2.40 -5.59
C THR A 43 -14.70 -1.26 -6.57
N ASP A 44 -14.49 -1.59 -7.86
CA ASP A 44 -14.40 -0.61 -8.96
C ASP A 44 -13.34 0.48 -8.74
N PHE A 45 -12.26 0.12 -8.04
CA PHE A 45 -11.21 1.04 -7.67
C PHE A 45 -10.55 1.65 -8.90
N THR A 46 -10.60 2.97 -8.99
CA THR A 46 -10.00 3.77 -10.06
C THR A 46 -8.89 4.64 -9.47
N PRO A 47 -7.61 4.35 -9.76
CA PRO A 47 -6.50 5.16 -9.27
C PRO A 47 -6.52 6.56 -9.89
N ILE A 48 -6.35 7.58 -9.06
CA ILE A 48 -6.23 9.00 -9.47
C ILE A 48 -4.76 9.43 -9.45
N ILE A 49 -4.03 8.98 -8.42
CA ILE A 49 -2.58 9.23 -8.27
C ILE A 49 -1.89 7.90 -8.05
N SER A 50 -0.71 7.76 -8.63
CA SER A 50 0.21 6.66 -8.33
C SER A 50 1.61 7.19 -8.10
N GLU A 51 2.28 6.66 -7.08
CA GLU A 51 3.65 6.97 -6.73
C GLU A 51 4.41 5.66 -6.47
N TYR A 52 5.70 5.64 -6.79
CA TYR A 52 6.59 4.55 -6.42
C TYR A 52 7.29 4.88 -5.11
N LYS A 53 7.22 3.98 -4.14
CA LYS A 53 7.89 4.07 -2.85
C LYS A 53 9.02 3.07 -2.79
N TRP A 54 10.18 3.56 -2.42
CA TRP A 54 11.39 2.77 -2.27
C TRP A 54 11.55 2.32 -0.83
N ILE A 55 11.86 1.04 -0.65
CA ILE A 55 12.21 0.44 0.64
C ILE A 55 13.60 -0.18 0.45
N ASP A 56 14.57 0.24 1.24
CA ASP A 56 15.93 -0.29 1.16
C ASP A 56 15.99 -1.79 1.52
N ALA A 57 17.10 -2.43 1.20
CA ALA A 57 17.28 -3.87 1.37
C ALA A 57 17.18 -4.32 2.85
N GLU A 58 17.59 -3.50 3.80
CA GLU A 58 17.54 -3.84 5.23
C GLU A 58 16.09 -3.85 5.72
N ALA A 59 15.34 -2.80 5.42
CA ALA A 59 13.92 -2.71 5.73
C ALA A 59 13.11 -3.78 4.99
N ALA A 60 13.41 -4.03 3.71
CA ALA A 60 12.77 -5.08 2.92
C ALA A 60 13.02 -6.46 3.52
N LYS A 61 14.24 -6.74 3.99
CA LYS A 61 14.57 -7.98 4.70
C LYS A 61 13.75 -8.11 5.98
N ALA A 62 13.64 -7.07 6.79
CA ALA A 62 12.83 -7.09 8.01
C ALA A 62 11.34 -7.36 7.74
N ILE A 63 10.79 -6.78 6.66
CA ILE A 63 9.41 -7.03 6.21
C ILE A 63 9.20 -8.50 5.81
N ASN A 64 10.15 -9.07 5.06
CA ASN A 64 10.09 -10.45 4.59
C ASN A 64 10.22 -11.45 5.75
N ASP A 65 11.16 -11.21 6.67
CA ASP A 65 11.48 -12.10 7.78
C ASP A 65 10.49 -11.97 8.96
N ALA A 66 9.59 -10.98 8.92
CA ALA A 66 8.61 -10.78 9.98
C ALA A 66 7.72 -12.03 10.17
N PRO A 67 7.49 -12.46 11.44
CA PRO A 67 6.66 -13.62 11.72
C PRO A 67 5.21 -13.39 11.27
N PHE A 68 4.51 -14.46 10.90
CA PHE A 68 3.08 -14.38 10.63
C PHE A 68 2.30 -14.01 11.88
N THR A 69 1.26 -13.19 11.71
CA THR A 69 0.34 -12.78 12.78
C THR A 69 -1.04 -13.39 12.57
N LYS A 70 -1.94 -13.20 13.54
CA LYS A 70 -3.35 -13.63 13.41
C LYS A 70 -4.07 -12.97 12.23
N GLU A 71 -3.63 -11.77 11.84
CA GLU A 71 -4.21 -11.02 10.72
C GLU A 71 -3.81 -11.59 9.35
N ASP A 72 -2.83 -12.49 9.31
CA ASP A 72 -2.36 -13.15 8.08
C ASP A 72 -3.18 -14.40 7.73
N ILE A 73 -4.00 -14.91 8.65
CA ILE A 73 -4.79 -16.11 8.46
C ILE A 73 -5.77 -15.92 7.29
N GLY A 74 -5.73 -16.84 6.33
CA GLY A 74 -6.59 -16.82 5.14
C GLY A 74 -6.10 -15.90 4.01
N LYS A 75 -4.98 -15.20 4.19
CA LYS A 75 -4.35 -14.38 3.14
C LYS A 75 -3.29 -15.18 2.37
N THR A 76 -3.16 -14.89 1.08
CA THR A 76 -2.06 -15.38 0.26
C THR A 76 -0.74 -14.69 0.63
N PRO A 77 0.43 -15.29 0.35
CA PRO A 77 1.72 -14.64 0.58
C PRO A 77 1.83 -13.24 -0.03
N THR A 78 1.29 -13.04 -1.24
CA THR A 78 1.25 -11.73 -1.90
C THR A 78 0.41 -10.72 -1.14
N GLN A 79 -0.78 -11.11 -0.65
CA GLN A 79 -1.64 -10.22 0.14
C GLN A 79 -0.99 -9.85 1.47
N ILE A 80 -0.30 -10.79 2.11
CA ILE A 80 0.47 -10.55 3.33
C ILE A 80 1.57 -9.51 3.05
N MET A 81 2.35 -9.71 1.98
CA MET A 81 3.42 -8.78 1.60
C MET A 81 2.91 -7.37 1.29
N LEU A 82 1.82 -7.25 0.52
CA LEU A 82 1.21 -5.95 0.24
C LEU A 82 0.77 -5.23 1.52
N ALA A 83 0.19 -5.95 2.48
CA ALA A 83 -0.21 -5.40 3.77
C ALA A 83 1.00 -4.96 4.61
N ARG A 84 2.06 -5.77 4.67
CA ARG A 84 3.29 -5.41 5.41
C ARG A 84 4.01 -4.22 4.80
N ILE A 85 4.09 -4.14 3.47
CA ILE A 85 4.65 -2.99 2.76
C ILE A 85 3.83 -1.73 3.07
N TYR A 86 2.50 -1.82 3.02
CA TYR A 86 1.62 -0.69 3.36
C TYR A 86 1.89 -0.21 4.79
N ASN A 87 1.91 -1.13 5.77
CA ASN A 87 2.14 -0.80 7.17
C ASN A 87 3.51 -0.16 7.39
N HIS A 88 4.57 -0.72 6.81
CA HIS A 88 5.92 -0.14 6.91
C HIS A 88 5.98 1.29 6.37
N LEU A 89 5.39 1.54 5.20
CA LEU A 89 5.37 2.88 4.60
C LEU A 89 4.55 3.86 5.45
N LYS A 90 3.49 3.39 6.11
CA LYS A 90 2.68 4.20 7.03
C LYS A 90 3.46 4.54 8.31
N GLU A 91 4.11 3.56 8.92
CA GLU A 91 4.91 3.72 10.14
C GLU A 91 6.11 4.65 9.93
N THR A 92 6.74 4.57 8.76
CA THR A 92 7.86 5.44 8.35
C THR A 92 7.41 6.78 7.78
N GLN A 93 6.11 7.08 7.79
CA GLN A 93 5.52 8.33 7.30
C GLN A 93 5.81 8.63 5.82
N GLN A 94 6.08 7.60 5.02
CA GLN A 94 6.22 7.72 3.57
C GLN A 94 4.87 7.81 2.86
N ILE A 95 3.80 7.36 3.52
CA ILE A 95 2.39 7.55 3.16
C ILE A 95 1.60 8.01 4.39
N TYR A 96 0.49 8.73 4.20
CA TYR A 96 -0.22 9.47 5.26
C TYR A 96 -1.70 9.09 5.44
N VAL A 97 -2.08 7.85 5.11
CA VAL A 97 -3.49 7.39 5.11
C VAL A 97 -3.74 6.32 6.15
#